data_AF-A0A5A7SWC9-F1
#
_entry.id   AF-A0A5A7SWC9-F1
#
_cell.length_a   1.000
_cell.length_b   1.000
_cell.length_c   1.000
_cell.angle_alpha   90.00
_cell.angle_beta   90.00
_cell.angle_gamma   90.00
#
_symmetry.space_group_name_H-M   'P 1'
#
loop_
_entity.id
_entity.type
_entity.pdbx_description
1 polymer ?
#
loop_
_entity_poly.entity_id
_entity_poly.type
_entity_poly.pdbx_seq_one_letter_code
_entity_poly.pdbx_strand_id
1 'polypeptide(L)'
;MNNGYKLNIIDHSVHGYEIRCSYHTKSRDDHRTVQNSGIMLVATTMQVSSVKDKNPVIGDMSFYEIIEDIWEVSYNTLNTVLFKCKWVENKNGVRIDNLHFTLVDLSQIGHSSYSFIIATHGQQVFYVSDPVDPRWSVVVRPPQKDFPYKCANDDLGDMWPHYPSISK
;
A
#
# COMPACT_ATOMS: atom_id res chain seq x y z
N MET A 1 -33.71 21.39 -10.31
CA MET A 1 -32.24 21.49 -10.35
C MET A 1 -31.67 20.42 -9.45
N ASN A 2 -31.21 19.30 -10.00
CA ASN A 2 -30.41 18.29 -9.29
C ASN A 2 -29.61 17.54 -10.37
N ASN A 3 -28.54 18.18 -10.86
CA ASN A 3 -27.52 17.48 -11.63
C ASN A 3 -26.69 16.67 -10.63
N GLY A 4 -27.22 15.53 -10.20
CA GLY A 4 -26.46 14.53 -9.48
C GLY A 4 -25.45 13.94 -10.45
N TYR A 5 -24.19 14.39 -10.36
CA TYR A 5 -23.09 13.78 -11.10
C TYR A 5 -23.02 12.32 -10.68
N LYS A 6 -23.41 11.41 -11.58
CA LYS A 6 -23.26 9.98 -11.38
C LYS A 6 -21.76 9.70 -11.50
N LEU A 7 -21.12 9.39 -10.37
CA LEU A 7 -19.77 8.88 -10.36
C LEU A 7 -19.80 7.52 -11.07
N ASN A 8 -19.37 7.48 -12.33
CA ASN A 8 -19.14 6.24 -13.03
C ASN A 8 -17.79 5.71 -12.56
N ILE A 9 -17.79 4.99 -11.44
CA ILE A 9 -16.65 4.16 -11.06
C ILE A 9 -16.67 2.99 -12.04
N ILE A 10 -15.73 2.98 -12.99
CA ILE A 10 -15.38 1.76 -13.70
C ILE A 10 -14.42 1.04 -12.77
N ASP A 11 -14.94 0.23 -11.85
CA ASP A 11 -14.13 -0.59 -10.96
C ASP A 11 -13.71 -1.85 -11.71
N HIS A 12 -12.45 -1.87 -12.13
CA HIS A 12 -11.78 -3.09 -12.53
C HIS A 12 -10.77 -3.43 -11.43
N SER A 13 -11.12 -4.42 -10.60
CA SER A 13 -10.15 -5.02 -9.69
C SER A 13 -9.06 -5.69 -10.52
N VAL A 14 -7.86 -5.16 -10.41
CA VAL A 14 -6.67 -5.70 -11.08
C VAL A 14 -5.76 -6.35 -10.04
N HIS A 15 -5.13 -7.45 -10.41
CA HIS A 15 -4.22 -8.16 -9.51
C HIS A 15 -2.84 -7.47 -9.40
N GLY A 16 -2.59 -6.42 -10.19
CA GLY A 16 -1.36 -5.64 -10.11
C GLY A 16 -1.40 -4.29 -10.82
N TYR A 17 -0.47 -3.42 -10.44
CA TYR A 17 -0.28 -2.07 -11.00
C TYR A 17 1.19 -1.69 -11.05
N GLU A 18 1.64 -1.00 -12.11
CA GLU A 18 3.04 -0.59 -12.25
C GLU A 18 3.17 0.94 -12.29
N ILE A 19 3.70 1.53 -11.22
CA ILE A 19 4.22 2.91 -11.18
C ILE A 19 5.55 2.88 -10.47
N ARG A 20 6.65 3.05 -11.22
CA ARG A 20 8.05 2.95 -10.77
C ARG A 20 8.46 1.56 -10.22
N CYS A 21 7.55 0.87 -9.54
CA CYS A 21 7.58 -0.49 -9.06
C CYS A 21 6.24 -1.20 -9.39
N SER A 22 6.25 -2.52 -9.37
CA SER A 22 5.03 -3.35 -9.49
C SER A 22 4.41 -3.55 -8.11
N TYR A 23 3.13 -3.22 -7.97
CA TYR A 23 2.29 -3.44 -6.79
C TYR A 23 1.30 -4.56 -7.07
N HIS A 24 0.99 -5.37 -6.06
CA HIS A 24 0.03 -6.48 -6.18
C HIS A 24 -0.91 -6.54 -4.98
N THR A 25 -2.05 -7.19 -5.15
CA THR A 25 -2.92 -7.51 -4.01
C THR A 25 -2.28 -8.61 -3.16
N LYS A 26 -2.54 -8.59 -1.86
CA LYS A 26 -2.07 -9.61 -0.92
C LYS A 26 -2.52 -11.02 -1.34
N SER A 27 -3.74 -11.14 -1.85
CA SER A 27 -4.26 -12.43 -2.35
C SER A 27 -3.43 -12.98 -3.51
N ARG A 28 -2.89 -12.13 -4.41
CA ARG A 28 -1.99 -12.58 -5.47
C ARG A 28 -0.65 -13.03 -4.90
N ASP A 29 -0.07 -12.24 -4.00
CA ASP A 29 1.23 -12.54 -3.39
C ASP A 29 1.22 -13.85 -2.59
N ASP A 30 0.11 -14.19 -1.92
CA ASP A 30 -0.01 -15.42 -1.12
C ASP A 30 0.20 -16.72 -1.89
N HIS A 31 0.13 -16.66 -3.22
CA HIS A 31 0.33 -17.80 -4.11
C HIS A 31 1.64 -17.69 -4.91
N ARG A 32 2.52 -16.74 -4.58
CA ARG A 32 3.77 -16.48 -5.30
C ARG A 32 4.94 -16.33 -4.33
N THR A 33 6.15 -16.38 -4.87
CA THR A 33 7.39 -16.11 -4.14
C THR A 33 7.69 -14.61 -4.03
N VAL A 34 7.05 -13.78 -4.84
CA VAL A 34 7.20 -12.32 -4.85
C VAL A 34 6.21 -11.66 -3.88
N GLN A 35 6.65 -10.59 -3.21
CA GLN A 35 5.84 -9.88 -2.22
C GLN A 35 5.74 -8.38 -2.56
N ASN A 36 4.75 -7.99 -3.35
CA ASN A 36 4.58 -6.63 -3.84
C ASN A 36 3.33 -5.91 -3.25
N SER A 37 2.72 -6.48 -2.22
CA SER A 37 1.51 -5.96 -1.56
C SER A 37 1.78 -5.04 -0.36
N GLY A 38 3.04 -4.88 0.06
CA GLY A 38 3.40 -4.01 1.18
C GLY A 38 3.54 -2.55 0.75
N ILE A 39 2.91 -1.66 1.52
CA ILE A 39 2.98 -0.22 1.30
C ILE A 39 3.24 0.52 2.61
N MET A 40 3.96 1.63 2.51
CA MET A 40 4.27 2.54 3.60
C MET A 40 3.88 3.96 3.21
N LEU A 41 3.23 4.67 4.12
CA LEU A 41 2.92 6.09 4.01
C LEU A 41 3.63 6.84 5.13
N VAL A 42 4.36 7.91 4.81
CA VAL A 42 4.85 8.85 5.81
C VAL A 42 3.91 10.05 5.80
N ALA A 43 3.28 10.33 6.93
CA ALA A 43 2.38 11.47 7.08
C ALA A 43 2.76 12.28 8.31
N THR A 44 2.68 13.60 8.20
CA THR A 44 2.79 14.50 9.33
C THR A 44 1.49 14.44 10.13
N THR A 45 1.55 13.90 11.35
CA THR A 45 0.37 13.65 12.19
C THR A 45 0.48 14.37 13.52
N MET A 46 -0.69 14.72 14.06
CA MET A 46 -0.82 15.22 15.41
C MET A 46 -0.94 14.02 16.36
N GLN A 47 0.03 13.88 17.25
CA GLN A 47 0.12 12.80 18.22
C GLN A 47 -0.24 13.33 19.61
N VAL A 48 -1.08 12.57 20.31
CA VAL A 48 -1.50 12.87 21.68
C VAL A 48 -1.20 11.67 22.56
N SER A 49 -0.66 11.92 23.75
CA SER A 49 -0.32 10.88 24.71
C SER A 49 -1.55 10.28 25.41
N SER A 50 -2.66 11.03 25.45
CA SER A 50 -3.96 10.58 25.95
C SER A 50 -5.08 11.51 25.49
N VAL A 51 -6.34 11.12 25.70
CA VAL A 51 -7.52 11.97 25.43
C VAL A 51 -7.50 13.27 26.25
N LYS A 52 -6.77 13.32 27.38
CA LYS A 52 -6.64 14.50 28.24
C LYS A 52 -5.42 15.36 27.90
N ASP A 53 -4.64 14.96 26.90
CA ASP A 53 -3.43 15.67 26.51
C ASP A 53 -3.78 17.05 25.94
N LYS A 54 -3.15 18.08 26.50
CA LYS A 54 -3.32 19.48 26.07
C LYS A 54 -2.16 19.98 25.21
N ASN A 55 -1.12 19.18 25.05
CA ASN A 55 0.09 19.54 24.33
C ASN A 55 0.35 18.51 23.22
N PRO A 56 -0.49 18.47 22.17
CA PRO A 56 -0.27 17.58 21.05
C PRO A 56 1.09 17.88 20.38
N VAL A 57 1.80 16.82 20.00
CA VAL A 57 3.06 16.90 19.26
C VAL A 57 2.77 16.64 17.79
N ILE A 58 3.20 17.55 16.91
CA ILE A 58 3.12 17.33 15.46
C ILE A 58 4.46 16.76 15.01
N GLY A 59 4.42 15.65 14.27
CA GLY A 59 5.62 15.03 13.74
C GLY A 59 5.30 14.00 12.66
N ASP A 60 6.33 13.61 11.91
CA ASP A 60 6.19 12.60 10.88
C ASP A 60 6.03 11.21 11.50
N MET A 61 5.04 10.48 11.01
CA MET A 61 4.73 9.12 11.41
C MET A 61 4.63 8.24 10.17
N SER A 62 5.24 7.05 10.25
CA SER A 62 5.10 6.04 9.21
C SER A 62 3.88 5.15 9.51
N PHE A 63 3.11 4.84 8.48
CA PHE A 63 2.01 3.90 8.48
C PHE A 63 2.38 2.76 7.56
N TYR A 64 2.06 1.54 7.97
CA TYR A 64 2.37 0.32 7.24
C TYR A 64 1.07 -0.38 6.88
N GLU A 65 0.92 -0.73 5.62
CA GLU A 65 -0.33 -1.25 5.12
C GLU A 65 -0.10 -2.42 4.15
N ILE A 66 -1.17 -3.18 3.95
CA ILE A 66 -1.26 -4.31 3.02
C ILE A 66 -2.33 -3.97 1.99
N ILE A 67 -1.98 -4.03 0.71
CA ILE A 67 -2.92 -3.85 -0.40
C ILE A 67 -3.86 -5.06 -0.45
N GLU A 68 -5.14 -4.83 -0.22
CA GLU A 68 -6.20 -5.82 -0.40
C GLU A 68 -6.75 -5.80 -1.82
N ASP A 69 -6.90 -4.61 -2.39
CA ASP A 69 -7.51 -4.42 -3.71
C ASP A 69 -6.89 -3.20 -4.41
N ILE A 70 -6.93 -3.20 -5.75
CA ILE A 70 -6.38 -2.14 -6.59
C ILE A 70 -7.48 -1.68 -7.53
N TRP A 71 -7.85 -0.41 -7.41
CA TRP A 71 -8.96 0.19 -8.15
C TRP A 71 -8.42 1.24 -9.11
N GLU A 72 -8.67 1.06 -10.40
CA GLU A 72 -8.47 2.12 -11.39
C GLU A 72 -9.69 3.04 -11.38
N VAL A 73 -9.49 4.32 -11.15
CA VAL A 73 -10.57 5.31 -11.05
C VAL A 73 -10.38 6.37 -12.13
N SER A 74 -11.35 6.46 -13.03
CA SER A 74 -11.45 7.57 -14.00
C SER A 74 -12.55 8.54 -13.58
N TYR A 75 -12.22 9.83 -13.46
CA TYR A 75 -13.17 10.91 -13.27
C TYR A 75 -12.84 12.08 -14.20
N ASN A 76 -13.70 12.32 -15.19
CA ASN A 76 -13.46 13.27 -16.27
C ASN A 76 -12.12 12.99 -17.00
N THR A 77 -11.14 13.88 -16.86
CA THR A 77 -9.80 13.76 -17.43
C THR A 77 -8.76 13.23 -16.43
N LEU A 78 -9.17 12.90 -15.20
CA LEU A 78 -8.30 12.37 -14.16
C LEU A 78 -8.42 10.85 -14.13
N ASN A 79 -7.30 10.18 -14.40
CA ASN A 79 -7.15 8.75 -14.17
C ASN A 79 -6.17 8.57 -13.01
N THR A 80 -6.61 7.88 -11.96
CA THR A 80 -5.78 7.59 -10.80
C THR A 80 -5.99 6.16 -10.36
N VAL A 81 -5.03 5.61 -9.64
CA VAL A 81 -5.16 4.31 -8.99
C VAL A 81 -5.26 4.49 -7.49
N LEU A 82 -6.27 3.85 -6.91
CA LEU A 82 -6.47 3.78 -5.47
C LEU A 82 -6.15 2.36 -5.01
N PHE A 83 -5.37 2.24 -3.96
CA PHE A 83 -5.21 0.99 -3.27
C PHE A 83 -6.16 0.94 -2.09
N LYS A 84 -6.95 -0.12 -2.02
CA LYS A 84 -7.67 -0.48 -0.81
C LYS A 84 -6.72 -1.22 0.11
N CYS A 85 -6.49 -0.71 1.31
CA CYS A 85 -5.47 -1.19 2.22
C CYS A 85 -6.01 -1.49 3.62
N LYS A 86 -5.40 -2.48 4.25
CA LYS A 86 -5.44 -2.70 5.70
C LYS A 86 -4.20 -2.08 6.32
N TRP A 87 -4.36 -1.13 7.23
CA TRP A 87 -3.23 -0.58 7.97
C TRP A 87 -2.99 -1.34 9.28
N VAL A 88 -1.73 -1.36 9.70
CA VAL A 88 -1.31 -1.84 11.01
C VAL A 88 -1.57 -0.75 12.07
N GLU A 89 -2.06 -1.12 13.24
CA GLU A 89 -2.20 -0.22 14.39
C GLU A 89 -0.82 0.19 14.92
N ASN A 90 -0.45 1.46 14.79
CA ASN A 90 0.89 1.94 15.19
C ASN A 90 1.24 1.72 16.67
N LYS A 91 0.26 1.74 17.59
CA LYS A 91 0.54 1.65 19.04
C LYS A 91 1.06 0.28 19.47
N ASN A 92 0.44 -0.79 18.99
CA ASN A 92 0.72 -2.16 19.43
C ASN A 92 1.27 -3.04 18.31
N GLY A 93 1.05 -2.64 17.06
CA GLY A 93 1.45 -3.39 15.87
C GLY A 93 2.76 -2.91 15.25
N VAL A 94 3.42 -1.88 15.79
CA VAL A 94 4.71 -1.38 15.28
C VAL A 94 5.69 -1.19 16.44
N ARG A 95 6.92 -1.67 16.27
CA ARG A 95 8.02 -1.44 17.21
C ARG A 95 9.36 -1.32 16.49
N ILE A 96 10.36 -0.82 17.20
CA ILE A 96 11.75 -0.82 16.75
C ILE A 96 12.53 -1.77 17.68
N ASP A 97 13.31 -2.68 17.10
CA ASP A 97 14.13 -3.60 17.88
C ASP A 97 15.48 -2.97 18.30
N ASN A 98 16.29 -3.73 19.03
CA ASN A 98 17.60 -3.27 19.50
C ASN A 98 18.62 -3.05 18.36
N LEU A 99 18.35 -3.59 17.17
CA LEU A 99 19.16 -3.43 15.96
C LEU A 99 18.65 -2.28 15.07
N HIS A 100 17.65 -1.54 15.54
CA HIS A 100 16.99 -0.43 14.84
C HIS A 100 16.18 -0.86 13.61
N PHE A 101 15.78 -2.13 13.52
CA PHE A 101 14.80 -2.57 12.53
C PHE A 101 13.38 -2.21 12.98
N THR A 102 12.59 -1.71 12.04
CA THR A 102 11.15 -1.59 12.22
C THR A 102 10.52 -2.98 12.08
N LEU A 103 9.81 -3.40 13.11
CA LEU A 103 9.01 -4.62 13.14
C LEU A 103 7.52 -4.27 13.13
N VAL A 104 6.76 -4.98 12.31
CA VAL A 104 5.30 -4.83 12.20
C VAL A 104 4.59 -6.15 12.47
N ASP A 105 3.51 -6.11 13.24
CA ASP A 105 2.58 -7.22 13.42
C ASP A 105 1.40 -7.02 12.45
N LEU A 106 1.44 -7.75 11.34
CA LEU A 106 0.45 -7.66 10.27
C LEU A 106 -0.95 -8.16 10.67
N SER A 107 -1.09 -8.79 11.84
CA SER A 107 -2.40 -9.20 12.39
C SER A 107 -3.08 -8.10 13.20
N GLN A 108 -2.32 -7.11 13.68
CA GLN A 108 -2.80 -6.00 14.49
C GLN A 108 -3.33 -4.88 13.59
N ILE A 109 -4.49 -5.10 12.98
CA ILE A 109 -5.14 -4.15 12.10
C ILE A 109 -5.90 -3.09 12.90
N GLY A 110 -5.72 -1.81 12.57
CA GLY A 110 -6.45 -0.72 13.21
C GLY A 110 -7.90 -0.59 12.72
N HIS A 111 -8.74 0.16 13.45
CA HIS A 111 -10.14 0.41 13.07
C HIS A 111 -10.24 1.27 11.80
N SER A 112 -10.66 0.70 10.66
CA SER A 112 -10.67 1.40 9.37
C SER A 112 -12.05 1.94 8.98
N SER A 113 -12.24 3.26 9.06
CA SER A 113 -13.25 4.00 8.26
C SER A 113 -12.67 4.57 6.96
N TYR A 114 -11.34 4.57 6.82
CA TYR A 114 -10.61 5.05 5.65
C TYR A 114 -9.63 3.97 5.24
N SER A 115 -9.86 3.31 4.10
CA SER A 115 -9.05 2.17 3.65
C SER A 115 -8.39 2.46 2.30
N PHE A 116 -8.26 3.72 1.88
CA PHE A 116 -7.79 4.03 0.53
C PHE A 116 -6.61 5.00 0.51
N ILE A 117 -5.61 4.66 -0.29
CA ILE A 117 -4.45 5.50 -0.60
C ILE A 117 -4.30 5.65 -2.11
N ILE A 118 -3.94 6.85 -2.59
CA ILE A 118 -3.54 7.05 -3.98
C ILE A 118 -2.18 6.38 -4.20
N ALA A 119 -2.06 5.54 -5.22
CA ALA A 119 -0.86 4.73 -5.48
C ALA A 119 0.44 5.56 -5.47
N THR A 120 0.40 6.79 -5.99
CA THR A 120 1.57 7.69 -6.06
C THR A 120 2.03 8.26 -4.72
N HIS A 121 1.21 8.19 -3.68
CA HIS A 121 1.56 8.67 -2.33
C HIS A 121 2.18 7.58 -1.46
N GLY A 122 2.03 6.31 -1.82
CA GLY A 122 2.58 5.20 -1.05
C GLY A 122 3.96 4.76 -1.56
N GLN A 123 4.80 4.32 -0.63
CA GLN A 123 6.12 3.75 -0.92
C GLN A 123 6.03 2.24 -0.78
N GLN A 124 6.54 1.49 -1.76
CA GLN A 124 6.59 0.04 -1.65
C GLN A 124 7.51 -0.38 -0.50
N VAL A 125 7.09 -1.40 0.26
CA VAL A 125 7.89 -2.06 1.28
C VAL A 125 7.67 -3.57 1.22
N PHE A 126 8.65 -4.33 1.70
CA PHE A 126 8.56 -5.78 1.88
C PHE A 126 8.45 -6.10 3.37
N TYR A 127 7.77 -7.19 3.70
CA TYR A 127 7.56 -7.64 5.07
C TYR A 127 8.18 -9.02 5.22
N VAL A 128 9.39 -9.09 5.76
CA VAL A 128 10.13 -10.34 5.93
C VAL A 128 9.86 -10.86 7.33
N SER A 129 9.34 -12.08 7.47
CA SER A 129 9.11 -12.69 8.79
C SER A 129 10.38 -12.69 9.63
N ASP A 130 10.27 -12.23 10.87
CA ASP A 130 11.37 -12.27 11.83
C ASP A 130 11.66 -13.75 12.20
N PRO A 131 12.91 -14.23 12.04
CA PRO A 131 13.27 -15.59 12.39
C PRO A 131 13.17 -15.89 13.89
N VAL A 132 13.17 -14.87 14.76
CA VAL A 132 13.09 -15.03 16.22
C VAL A 132 11.65 -15.14 16.69
N ASP A 133 10.76 -14.28 16.18
CA ASP A 133 9.34 -14.27 16.50
C ASP A 133 8.51 -14.07 15.22
N PRO A 134 7.98 -15.15 14.61
CA PRO A 134 7.24 -15.09 13.35
C PRO A 134 5.97 -14.23 13.39
N ARG A 135 5.53 -13.80 14.57
CA ARG A 135 4.47 -12.81 14.72
C ARG A 135 4.85 -11.46 14.11
N TRP A 136 6.13 -11.13 14.12
CA TRP A 136 6.65 -9.87 13.61
C TRP A 136 7.26 -10.05 12.22
N SER A 137 7.13 -9.01 11.41
CA SER A 137 7.82 -8.89 10.14
C SER A 137 8.72 -7.66 10.14
N VAL A 138 9.96 -7.83 9.72
CA VAL A 138 10.89 -6.73 9.43
C VAL A 138 10.42 -5.99 8.19
N VAL A 139 10.31 -4.66 8.29
CA VAL A 139 10.00 -3.80 7.15
C VAL A 139 11.27 -3.52 6.37
N VAL A 140 11.32 -3.96 5.11
CA VAL A 140 12.43 -3.70 4.20
C VAL A 140 11.98 -2.69 3.15
N ARG A 141 12.68 -1.55 3.09
CA ARG A 141 12.46 -0.54 2.05
C ARG A 141 13.38 -0.83 0.87
N PRO A 142 12.87 -0.92 -0.37
CA PRO A 142 13.74 -0.98 -1.53
C PRO A 142 14.62 0.28 -1.58
N PRO A 143 15.86 0.18 -2.07
CA PRO A 143 16.68 1.36 -2.35
C PRO A 143 15.88 2.34 -3.22
N GLN A 144 15.82 3.61 -2.81
CA GLN A 144 15.24 4.64 -3.67
C GLN A 144 16.14 4.77 -4.90
N LYS A 145 15.70 4.19 -6.02
CA LYS A 145 16.45 4.20 -7.26
C LYS A 145 16.36 5.59 -7.88
N ASP A 146 17.45 6.35 -7.82
CA ASP A 146 17.62 7.61 -8.59
C ASP A 146 17.73 7.38 -10.11
N PHE A 147 17.60 6.14 -10.60
CA PHE A 147 17.68 5.78 -12.02
C PHE A 147 16.61 4.73 -12.43
N PRO A 148 16.04 4.83 -13.64
CA PRO A 148 14.94 3.98 -14.09
C PRO A 148 15.44 2.59 -14.51
N TYR A 149 15.78 1.74 -13.54
CA TYR A 149 15.89 0.31 -13.79
C TYR A 149 14.52 -0.33 -13.62
N LYS A 150 13.89 -0.66 -14.76
CA LYS A 150 12.71 -1.52 -14.85
C LYS A 150 12.85 -2.68 -13.86
N CYS A 151 11.85 -2.89 -13.01
CA CYS A 151 11.79 -4.11 -12.22
C CYS A 151 11.93 -5.29 -13.18
N ALA A 152 12.86 -6.20 -12.87
CA ALA A 152 13.23 -7.27 -13.77
C ALA A 152 11.99 -8.11 -14.11
N ASN A 153 11.87 -8.35 -15.42
CA ASN A 153 10.82 -9.13 -16.03
C ASN A 153 11.00 -10.60 -15.66
N ASP A 154 10.44 -11.03 -14.54
CA ASP A 154 10.60 -12.41 -14.11
C ASP A 154 9.30 -13.21 -14.24
N ASP A 155 8.17 -12.59 -14.62
CA ASP A 155 6.86 -13.26 -14.75
C ASP A 155 5.89 -12.57 -15.76
N LEU A 156 6.36 -12.25 -16.98
CA LEU A 156 5.52 -11.64 -18.02
C LEU A 156 4.52 -12.60 -18.71
N GLY A 157 4.43 -13.87 -18.28
CA GLY A 157 3.60 -14.90 -18.93
C GLY A 157 2.09 -14.70 -18.80
N ASP A 158 1.63 -14.05 -17.73
CA ASP A 158 0.21 -14.08 -17.36
C ASP A 158 -0.48 -12.70 -17.41
N MET A 159 0.20 -11.65 -17.86
CA MET A 159 -0.27 -10.26 -17.73
C MET A 159 -1.04 -9.72 -18.95
N TRP A 160 -1.61 -10.55 -19.82
CA TRP A 160 -2.52 -10.07 -20.87
C TRP A 160 -3.82 -10.88 -20.90
N PRO A 161 -4.95 -10.34 -20.41
CA PRO A 161 -6.21 -10.59 -21.07
C PRO A 161 -6.15 -9.91 -22.45
N HIS A 162 -6.24 -10.69 -23.52
CA HIS A 162 -6.44 -10.20 -24.88
C HIS A 162 -7.59 -9.18 -24.92
N TYR A 163 -7.27 -7.90 -25.12
CA TYR A 163 -8.24 -6.93 -25.62
C TYR A 163 -8.14 -6.84 -27.15
N PRO A 164 -9.26 -6.87 -27.89
CA PRO A 164 -9.23 -6.73 -29.33
C PRO A 164 -8.82 -5.30 -29.70
N SER A 165 -7.98 -5.19 -30.73
CA SER A 165 -7.58 -3.93 -31.34
C SER A 165 -8.81 -3.14 -31.77
N ILE A 166 -9.02 -1.95 -31.21
CA ILE A 166 -9.95 -0.97 -31.76
C ILE A 166 -9.25 -0.33 -32.96
N SER A 167 -9.61 -0.77 -34.17
CA SER A 167 -9.24 -0.09 -35.41
C SER A 167 -9.91 1.29 -35.47
N LYS A 168 -9.14 2.32 -35.79
CA LYS A 168 -9.66 3.64 -36.20
C LYS A 168 -10.43 3.56 -37.50
#